data_AF-R6TE16-F1
#
_entry.id   AF-R6TE16-F1
#
_cell.length_a   1.000
_cell.length_b   1.000
_cell.length_c   1.000
_cell.angle_alpha   90.00
_cell.angle_beta   90.00
_cell.angle_gamma   90.00
#
_symmetry.space_group_name_H-M   'P 1'
#
loop_
_entity.id
_entity.type
_entity.pdbx_description
1 polymer ?
#
loop_
_entity_poly.entity_id
_entity_poly.type
_entity_poly.pdbx_seq_one_letter_code
_entity_poly.pdbx_strand_id
1 'polypeptide(L)'
;MAFFDDLTKMAKDVATVAADKTKDAAEQVKLSVAIAGEQKEIDKNYRTIGEWFVNEYEGEIPDAVRELVDAVTASKAKIAELEACKAAKDDASEPVSGEKACPICGAVSDSKFCPHCGAPMGD
;
A
#
# COMPACT_ATOMS: atom_id res chain seq x y z
N MET A 1 41.59 -49.25 11.71
CA MET A 1 41.04 -48.10 12.46
C MET A 1 41.19 -46.77 11.73
N ALA A 2 42.18 -46.57 10.84
CA ALA A 2 42.40 -45.28 10.16
C ALA A 2 41.26 -44.79 9.23
N PHE A 3 40.45 -45.69 8.63
CA PHE A 3 39.40 -45.32 7.68
C PHE A 3 38.23 -44.53 8.31
N PHE A 4 37.87 -44.84 9.56
CA PHE A 4 36.80 -44.13 10.28
C PHE A 4 37.25 -42.73 10.74
N ASP A 5 38.53 -42.56 11.08
CA ASP A 5 39.09 -41.27 11.49
C ASP A 5 39.17 -40.29 10.31
N ASP A 6 39.56 -40.76 9.12
CA ASP A 6 39.57 -39.92 7.91
C ASP A 6 38.16 -39.55 7.44
N LEU A 7 37.20 -40.48 7.52
CA LEU A 7 35.80 -40.17 7.25
C LEU A 7 35.23 -39.14 8.23
N THR A 8 35.60 -39.23 9.52
CA THR A 8 35.16 -38.28 10.56
C THR A 8 35.79 -36.90 10.37
N LYS A 9 37.06 -36.82 9.96
CA LYS A 9 37.72 -35.56 9.61
C LYS A 9 37.05 -34.92 8.39
N MET A 10 36.84 -35.70 7.33
CA MET A 10 36.16 -35.22 6.12
C MET A 10 34.72 -34.74 6.43
N ALA A 11 33.98 -35.46 7.29
CA ALA A 11 32.65 -35.03 7.71
C ALA A 11 32.67 -33.70 8.49
N LYS A 12 33.68 -33.49 9.35
CA LYS A 12 33.87 -32.21 10.06
C LYS A 12 34.28 -31.07 9.12
N ASP A 13 35.15 -31.34 8.16
CA ASP A 13 35.59 -30.34 7.17
C ASP A 13 34.42 -29.94 6.25
N VAL A 14 33.59 -30.90 5.83
CA VAL A 14 32.37 -30.61 5.06
C VAL A 14 31.34 -29.85 5.90
N ALA A 15 31.17 -30.19 7.18
CA ALA A 15 30.26 -29.50 8.08
C ALA A 15 30.70 -28.05 8.37
N THR A 16 31.99 -27.81 8.56
CA THR A 16 32.54 -26.46 8.78
C THR A 16 32.43 -25.59 7.53
N VAL A 17 32.77 -26.11 6.35
CA VAL A 17 32.58 -25.39 5.08
C VAL A 17 31.10 -25.08 4.79
N ALA A 18 30.19 -25.98 5.14
CA ALA A 18 28.75 -25.72 5.03
C ALA A 18 28.27 -24.63 6.03
N ALA A 19 28.81 -24.62 7.25
CA ALA A 19 28.52 -23.60 8.25
C ALA A 19 29.06 -22.22 7.84
N ASP A 20 30.28 -22.13 7.30
CA ASP A 20 30.85 -20.87 6.82
C ASP A 20 30.05 -20.31 5.64
N LYS A 21 29.66 -21.15 4.67
CA LYS A 21 28.80 -20.72 3.55
C LYS A 21 27.43 -20.23 3.97
N THR A 22 26.85 -20.80 5.04
CA THR A 22 25.55 -20.33 5.56
C THR A 22 25.69 -19.01 6.31
N LYS A 23 26.82 -18.77 6.99
CA LYS A 23 27.14 -17.49 7.62
C LYS A 23 27.35 -16.39 6.57
N ASP A 24 28.13 -16.66 5.53
CA ASP A 24 28.38 -15.70 4.43
C ASP A 24 27.07 -15.36 3.69
N ALA A 25 26.22 -16.36 3.44
CA ALA A 25 24.90 -16.14 2.87
C ALA A 25 24.01 -15.27 3.77
N ALA A 26 24.05 -15.46 5.08
CA ALA A 26 23.29 -14.65 6.02
C ALA A 26 23.79 -13.19 6.06
N GLU A 27 25.10 -12.96 5.98
CA GLU A 27 25.68 -11.61 5.88
C GLU A 27 25.30 -10.94 4.55
N GLN A 28 25.32 -11.68 3.44
CA GLN A 28 24.88 -11.18 2.14
C GLN A 28 23.39 -10.80 2.12
N VAL A 29 22.53 -11.59 2.77
CA VAL A 29 21.09 -11.27 2.90
C VAL A 29 20.91 -10.01 3.75
N LYS A 30 21.63 -9.86 4.86
CA LYS A 30 21.57 -8.63 5.68
C LYS A 30 21.96 -7.39 4.88
N LEU A 31 23.05 -7.46 4.12
CA LEU A 31 23.48 -6.37 3.23
C LEU A 31 22.42 -6.08 2.15
N SER A 32 21.85 -7.12 1.54
CA SER A 32 20.81 -6.97 0.52
C SER A 32 19.54 -6.29 1.06
N VAL A 33 19.12 -6.66 2.28
CA VAL A 33 17.98 -6.02 2.97
C VAL A 33 18.29 -4.55 3.29
N ALA A 34 19.50 -4.24 3.74
CA ALA A 34 19.92 -2.85 3.99
C ALA A 34 19.90 -2.02 2.70
N ILE A 35 20.44 -2.56 1.59
CA ILE A 35 20.42 -1.90 0.27
C ILE A 35 18.98 -1.66 -0.19
N ALA A 36 18.10 -2.65 -0.07
CA ALA A 36 16.70 -2.50 -0.43
C ALA A 36 15.98 -1.45 0.44
N GLY A 37 16.35 -1.34 1.73
CA GLY A 37 15.90 -0.29 2.62
C GLY A 37 16.28 1.10 2.13
N GLU A 38 17.56 1.31 1.83
CA GLU A 38 18.06 2.60 1.31
C GLU A 38 17.45 2.95 -0.05
N GLN A 39 17.30 1.99 -0.96
CA GLN A 39 16.61 2.22 -2.24
C GLN A 39 15.18 2.71 -2.05
N LYS A 40 14.46 2.13 -1.09
CA LYS A 40 13.09 2.57 -0.77
C LYS A 40 13.06 3.99 -0.19
N GLU A 41 14.04 4.35 0.64
CA GLU A 41 14.14 5.72 1.15
C GLU A 41 14.50 6.72 0.05
N ILE A 42 15.39 6.35 -0.87
CA ILE A 42 15.71 7.14 -2.06
C ILE A 42 14.45 7.38 -2.90
N ASP A 43 13.65 6.34 -3.17
CA ASP A 43 12.42 6.47 -3.95
C ASP A 43 11.40 7.40 -3.28
N LYS A 44 11.24 7.32 -1.96
CA LYS A 44 10.38 8.24 -1.21
C LYS A 44 10.87 9.67 -1.31
N ASN A 45 12.16 9.88 -1.08
CA ASN A 45 12.77 11.21 -1.15
C ASN A 45 12.59 11.82 -2.53
N TYR A 46 12.80 11.07 -3.61
CA TYR A 46 12.56 11.56 -4.97
C TYR A 46 11.09 11.92 -5.22
N ARG A 47 10.14 11.14 -4.70
CA ARG A 47 8.71 11.48 -4.78
C ARG A 47 8.40 12.77 -4.05
N THR A 48 8.86 12.92 -2.81
CA THR A 48 8.65 14.13 -2.02
C THR A 48 9.28 15.35 -2.68
N ILE A 49 10.49 15.22 -3.23
CA ILE A 49 11.14 16.30 -3.99
C ILE A 49 10.33 16.65 -5.24
N GLY A 50 9.85 15.66 -5.99
CA GLY A 50 9.04 15.90 -7.18
C GLY A 50 7.69 16.56 -6.87
N GLU A 51 7.03 16.13 -5.79
CA GLU A 51 5.80 16.76 -5.29
C GLU A 51 6.03 18.21 -4.91
N TRP A 52 7.09 18.48 -4.14
CA TRP A 52 7.50 19.84 -3.78
C TRP A 52 7.81 20.67 -5.02
N PHE A 53 8.54 20.11 -6.00
CA PHE A 53 8.90 20.80 -7.23
C PHE A 53 7.69 21.21 -8.06
N VAL A 54 6.65 20.36 -8.15
CA VAL A 54 5.45 20.72 -8.92
C VAL A 54 4.54 21.70 -8.14
N ASN A 55 4.59 21.72 -6.81
CA ASN A 55 3.66 22.50 -5.99
C ASN A 55 4.22 23.85 -5.53
N GLU A 56 5.52 23.91 -5.18
CA GLU A 56 6.13 25.04 -4.44
C GLU A 56 7.31 25.67 -5.19
N TYR A 57 7.83 25.05 -6.25
CA TYR A 57 8.96 25.63 -6.98
C TYR A 57 8.49 26.76 -7.91
N GLU A 58 8.96 27.98 -7.63
CA GLU A 58 8.61 29.20 -8.39
C GLU A 58 9.68 29.61 -9.43
N GLY A 59 10.74 28.83 -9.60
CA GLY A 59 11.84 29.13 -10.53
C GLY A 59 11.58 28.71 -11.97
N GLU A 60 12.52 29.03 -12.87
CA GLU A 60 12.48 28.53 -14.25
C GLU A 60 12.61 27.00 -14.27
N ILE A 61 11.64 26.34 -14.92
CA ILE A 61 11.62 24.90 -15.10
C ILE A 61 12.48 24.55 -16.30
N PRO A 62 13.53 23.72 -16.13
CA PRO A 62 14.36 23.27 -17.24
C PRO A 62 13.55 22.53 -18.31
N ASP A 63 13.87 22.74 -19.59
CA ASP A 63 13.19 22.10 -20.73
C ASP A 63 13.10 20.57 -20.59
N ALA A 64 14.14 19.93 -20.03
CA ALA A 64 14.21 18.49 -19.84
C ALA A 64 13.11 17.90 -18.93
N VAL A 65 12.57 18.71 -18.02
CA VAL A 65 11.52 18.28 -17.07
C VAL A 65 10.20 19.01 -17.28
N ARG A 66 10.14 20.01 -18.17
CA ARG A 66 8.93 20.79 -18.46
C ARG A 66 7.77 19.89 -18.90
N GLU A 67 8.02 18.99 -19.84
CA GLU A 67 6.99 18.06 -20.32
C GLU A 67 6.44 17.15 -19.21
N LEU A 68 7.28 16.73 -18.26
CA LEU A 68 6.88 15.91 -17.12
C LEU A 68 6.02 16.72 -16.14
N VAL A 69 6.39 17.96 -15.86
CA VAL A 69 5.60 18.87 -15.00
C VAL A 69 4.24 19.18 -15.63
N ASP A 70 4.22 19.44 -16.94
CA ASP A 70 2.99 19.70 -17.68
C ASP A 70 2.06 18.47 -17.66
N ALA A 71 2.60 17.27 -17.84
CA ALA A 71 1.85 16.02 -17.75
C ALA A 71 1.28 15.79 -16.33
N VAL A 72 2.05 16.09 -15.28
CA VAL A 72 1.57 16.00 -13.89
C VAL A 72 0.46 17.02 -13.63
N THR A 73 0.62 18.26 -14.10
CA THR A 73 -0.38 19.32 -13.95
C THR A 73 -1.68 18.99 -14.70
N ALA A 74 -1.58 18.49 -15.93
CA ALA A 74 -2.72 17.99 -16.70
C ALA A 74 -3.42 16.81 -16.00
N SER A 75 -2.66 15.92 -15.36
CA SER A 75 -3.22 14.80 -14.59
C SER A 75 -3.95 15.28 -13.33
N LYS A 76 -3.39 16.26 -12.60
CA LYS A 76 -4.05 16.90 -11.45
C LYS A 76 -5.38 17.55 -11.85
N ALA A 77 -5.41 18.26 -12.99
CA ALA A 77 -6.64 18.85 -13.52
C ALA A 77 -7.71 17.79 -13.85
N LYS A 78 -7.32 16.69 -14.51
CA LYS A 78 -8.22 15.56 -14.79
C LYS A 78 -8.75 14.92 -13.52
N ILE A 79 -7.93 14.77 -12.48
CA ILE A 79 -8.37 14.24 -11.19
C ILE A 79 -9.44 15.16 -10.57
N ALA A 80 -9.21 16.48 -10.57
CA ALA A 80 -10.19 17.44 -10.05
C ALA A 80 -11.53 17.38 -10.81
N GLU A 81 -11.51 17.22 -12.14
CA GLU A 81 -12.72 17.02 -12.95
C GLU A 81 -13.45 15.71 -12.59
N LEU A 82 -12.71 14.61 -12.44
CA LEU A 82 -13.27 13.32 -12.05
C LEU A 82 -13.83 13.34 -10.63
N GLU A 83 -13.19 14.05 -9.70
CA GLU A 83 -13.66 14.25 -8.33
C GLU A 83 -14.91 15.12 -8.28
N ALA A 84 -14.98 16.20 -9.06
CA ALA A 84 -16.18 17.01 -9.20
C ALA A 84 -17.35 16.21 -9.79
N CYS A 85 -17.08 15.33 -10.76
CA CYS A 85 -18.09 14.43 -11.33
C CYS A 85 -18.56 13.35 -10.33
N LYS A 86 -17.68 12.87 -9.45
CA LYS A 86 -18.07 11.98 -8.33
C LYS A 86 -18.93 12.73 -7.33
N ALA A 87 -18.50 13.91 -6.87
CA ALA A 87 -19.26 14.72 -5.93
C ALA A 87 -20.67 15.06 -6.46
N ALA A 88 -20.80 15.42 -7.74
CA ALA A 88 -22.10 15.67 -8.37
C ALA A 88 -22.99 14.42 -8.50
N LYS A 89 -22.41 13.22 -8.50
CA LYS A 89 -23.16 11.95 -8.48
C LYS A 89 -23.52 11.50 -7.08
N ASP A 90 -22.69 11.82 -6.08
CA ASP A 90 -22.99 11.55 -4.67
C ASP A 90 -24.06 12.52 -4.12
N ASP A 91 -24.09 13.79 -4.55
CA ASP A 91 -25.17 14.75 -4.22
C ASP A 91 -26.50 14.40 -4.92
N ALA A 92 -26.46 13.62 -6.00
CA ALA A 92 -27.65 13.09 -6.68
C ALA A 92 -28.10 11.73 -6.09
N SER A 93 -27.35 11.15 -5.14
CA SER A 93 -27.90 10.11 -4.28
C SER A 93 -28.71 10.80 -3.19
N GLU A 94 -30.01 10.93 -3.47
CA GLU A 94 -31.03 11.17 -2.45
C GLU A 94 -30.68 10.34 -1.19
N PRO A 95 -30.86 10.86 0.03
CA PRO A 95 -30.81 10.00 1.19
C PRO A 95 -31.82 8.89 0.92
N VAL A 96 -31.33 7.66 0.76
CA VAL A 96 -32.19 6.50 0.56
C VAL A 96 -32.90 6.30 1.90
N SER A 97 -33.92 7.12 2.17
CA SER A 97 -34.76 7.01 3.36
C SER A 97 -35.72 5.84 3.16
N GLY A 98 -35.16 4.65 2.94
CA GLY A 98 -35.82 3.36 3.14
C GLY A 98 -35.81 2.94 4.60
N GLU A 99 -35.28 3.78 5.48
CA GLU A 99 -35.24 3.61 6.93
C GLU A 99 -36.64 3.75 7.54
N LYS A 100 -37.33 2.61 7.71
CA LYS A 100 -38.61 2.55 8.42
C LYS A 100 -38.36 2.29 9.91
N ALA A 101 -38.98 3.10 10.76
CA ALA A 101 -38.94 2.86 12.20
C ALA A 101 -39.85 1.70 12.58
N CYS A 102 -39.36 0.78 13.41
CA CYS A 102 -40.14 -0.34 13.89
C CYS A 102 -41.31 0.14 14.76
N PRO A 103 -42.57 -0.22 14.44
CA PRO A 103 -43.71 0.19 15.25
C PRO A 103 -43.72 -0.43 16.66
N ILE A 104 -42.89 -1.44 16.91
CA ILE A 104 -42.86 -2.18 18.20
C ILE A 104 -41.73 -1.68 19.11
N CYS A 105 -40.52 -1.47 18.58
CA CYS A 105 -39.34 -1.13 19.39
C CYS A 105 -38.66 0.19 18.99
N GLY A 106 -39.14 0.85 17.92
CA GLY A 106 -38.57 2.10 17.42
C GLY A 106 -37.23 1.98 16.70
N ALA A 107 -36.64 0.78 16.60
CA ALA A 107 -35.41 0.58 15.86
C ALA A 107 -35.61 0.86 14.37
N VAL A 108 -34.69 1.64 13.79
CA VAL A 108 -34.71 2.03 12.38
C VAL A 108 -33.94 0.99 11.59
N SER A 109 -34.58 0.39 10.58
CA SER A 109 -33.92 -0.55 9.68
C SER A 109 -34.62 -0.59 8.33
N ASP A 110 -33.87 -0.97 7.30
CA ASP A 110 -34.32 -1.17 5.91
C ASP A 110 -34.74 -2.63 5.62
N SER A 111 -34.62 -3.53 6.61
CA SER A 111 -34.97 -4.94 6.49
C SER A 111 -36.47 -5.21 6.63
N LYS A 112 -36.98 -6.24 5.94
CA LYS A 112 -38.39 -6.69 5.98
C LYS A 112 -38.84 -7.12 7.39
N PHE A 113 -37.90 -7.45 8.26
CA PHE A 113 -38.11 -7.74 9.69
C PHE A 113 -37.13 -6.93 10.53
N CYS A 114 -37.57 -6.44 11.69
CA CYS A 114 -36.74 -5.65 12.59
C CYS A 114 -35.60 -6.50 13.19
N PRO A 115 -34.33 -6.07 13.10
CA PRO A 115 -33.20 -6.82 13.63
C PRO A 115 -33.15 -6.86 15.17
N HIS A 116 -33.86 -5.95 15.83
CA HIS A 116 -33.85 -5.85 17.29
C HIS A 116 -34.97 -6.67 17.96
N CYS A 117 -36.16 -6.74 17.35
CA CYS A 117 -37.32 -7.43 17.95
C CYS A 117 -38.00 -8.46 17.04
N GLY A 118 -37.56 -8.63 15.79
CA GLY A 118 -38.10 -9.60 14.85
C GLY A 118 -39.47 -9.24 14.26
N ALA A 119 -40.05 -8.09 14.60
CA ALA A 119 -41.35 -7.68 14.08
C ALA A 119 -41.31 -7.43 12.56
N PRO A 120 -42.34 -7.82 11.79
CA PRO A 120 -42.42 -7.50 10.38
C PRO A 120 -42.56 -5.99 10.20
N MET A 121 -41.64 -5.40 9.45
CA MET A 121 -41.73 -4.00 9.05
C MET A 121 -42.70 -3.94 7.87
N GLY A 122 -43.88 -3.36 8.05
CA GLY A 122 -44.92 -3.28 7.00
C GLY A 122 -44.36 -2.72 5.69
N ASP A 123 -44.78 -3.31 4.56
CA ASP A 123 -44.41 -2.84 3.21
C ASP A 123 -44.74 -1.35 2.98
#